data_AF-A0A929GED2-F1
#
_entry.id   AF-A0A929GED2-F1
#
_cell.length_a   1.000
_cell.length_b   1.000
_cell.length_c   1.000
_cell.angle_alpha   90.00
_cell.angle_beta   90.00
_cell.angle_gamma   90.00
#
_symmetry.space_group_name_H-M   'P 1'
#
loop_
_entity.id
_entity.type
_entity.pdbx_description
1 polymer ?
#
loop_
_entity_poly.entity_id
_entity_poly.type
_entity_poly.pdbx_seq_one_letter_code
_entity_poly.pdbx_strand_id
1 'polypeptide(L)'
;MAKKLRTPEEASFDPACIELLQLACDNEIETAFSRADSMAPCPIGSDGMCCKVCSMGPCRLVKEGQTGICGATLETVAARNFARMVAAGSAAHSDHGRGMAYTLLEAAEGHAPDYQVRDLAKLEEIAGFLDVKVDEKPV
;
A
#
# COMPACT_ATOMS: atom_id res chain seq x y z
N MET A 1 3.37 32.86 -4.18
CA MET A 1 3.64 32.95 -2.73
C MET A 1 4.25 31.64 -2.29
N ALA A 2 5.40 31.65 -1.62
CA ALA A 2 5.96 30.41 -1.07
C ALA A 2 4.96 29.86 -0.03
N LYS A 3 4.58 28.58 -0.15
CA LYS A 3 3.73 27.94 0.86
C LYS A 3 4.51 27.88 2.18
N LYS A 4 3.86 28.26 3.28
CA LYS A 4 4.39 28.06 4.63
C LYS A 4 4.58 26.56 4.84
N LEU A 5 5.80 26.12 5.15
CA LEU A 5 6.08 24.77 5.64
C LEU A 5 5.57 24.66 7.08
N ARG A 6 4.98 23.51 7.42
CA ARG A 6 4.52 23.27 8.79
C ARG A 6 5.71 23.17 9.76
N THR A 7 5.55 23.60 11.01
CA THR A 7 6.56 23.36 12.06
C THR A 7 6.57 21.88 12.48
N PRO A 8 7.62 21.38 13.16
CA PRO A 8 7.65 20.04 13.72
C PRO A 8 6.43 19.69 14.59
N GLU A 9 5.95 20.64 15.39
CA GLU A 9 4.77 20.48 16.26
C GLU A 9 3.45 20.52 15.47
N GLU A 10 3.42 21.23 14.34
CA GLU A 10 2.28 21.16 13.39
C GLU A 10 2.28 19.83 12.60
N ALA A 11 3.42 19.13 12.53
CA ALA A 11 3.57 17.88 11.78
C ALA A 11 3.21 16.62 12.59
N SER A 12 3.51 16.60 13.89
CA SER A 12 3.28 15.43 14.75
C SER A 12 2.98 15.85 16.19
N PHE A 13 2.22 15.01 16.90
CA PHE A 13 2.04 15.12 18.35
C PHE A 13 2.99 14.20 19.14
N ASP A 14 3.73 13.33 18.46
CA ASP A 14 4.70 12.43 19.10
C ASP A 14 6.02 13.18 19.40
N PRO A 15 6.48 13.23 20.67
CA PRO A 15 7.68 13.97 21.05
C PRO A 15 8.95 13.54 20.31
N ALA A 16 9.12 12.24 20.07
CA ALA A 16 10.29 11.72 19.36
C ALA A 16 10.28 12.15 17.89
N CYS A 17 9.12 12.10 17.24
CA CYS A 17 8.96 12.65 15.90
C CYS A 17 9.26 14.15 15.86
N ILE A 18 8.77 14.94 16.83
CA ILE A 18 9.01 16.39 16.87
C ILE A 18 10.52 16.69 16.96
N GLU A 19 11.25 16.00 17.85
CA GLU A 19 12.70 16.17 18.00
C GLU A 19 13.45 15.82 16.71
N LEU A 20 13.11 14.70 16.05
CA LEU A 20 13.73 14.29 14.80
C LEU A 20 13.36 15.21 13.63
N LEU A 21 12.14 15.76 13.61
CA LEU A 21 11.72 16.72 12.60
C LEU A 21 12.42 18.07 12.78
N GLN A 22 12.66 18.51 14.03
CA GLN A 22 13.46 19.69 14.31
C GLN A 22 14.90 19.49 13.81
N LEU A 23 15.52 18.35 14.12
CA LEU A 23 16.84 18.01 13.61
C LEU A 23 16.87 18.02 12.08
N ALA A 24 15.84 17.46 11.43
CA ALA A 24 15.74 17.47 9.97
C ALA A 24 15.64 18.90 9.41
N CYS A 25 14.87 19.78 10.05
CA CYS A 25 14.80 21.20 9.69
C CYS A 25 16.16 21.90 9.84
N ASP A 26 16.84 21.71 10.96
CA ASP A 26 18.14 22.35 11.25
C ASP A 26 19.26 21.92 10.29
N ASN A 27 19.13 20.73 9.72
CA ASN A 27 20.09 20.16 8.76
C ASN A 27 19.61 20.20 7.31
N GLU A 28 18.50 20.90 7.02
CA GLU A 28 17.90 20.99 5.68
C GLU A 28 17.60 19.61 5.03
N ILE A 29 17.24 18.63 5.86
CA ILE A 29 16.91 17.27 5.42
C ILE A 29 15.42 17.19 5.10
N GLU A 30 15.12 16.82 3.85
CA GLU A 30 13.74 16.69 3.40
C GLU A 30 13.06 15.42 3.96
N THR A 31 11.85 15.58 4.50
CA THR A 31 11.04 14.48 5.03
C THR A 31 9.75 14.31 4.24
N ALA A 32 8.96 13.28 4.57
CA ALA A 32 7.64 13.12 3.97
C ALA A 32 6.71 14.33 4.23
N PHE A 33 6.86 14.99 5.38
CA PHE A 33 6.05 16.17 5.74
C PHE A 33 6.38 17.38 4.87
N SER A 34 7.67 17.71 4.71
CA SER A 34 8.08 18.85 3.89
C SER A 34 7.76 18.64 2.41
N ARG A 35 7.85 17.40 1.90
CA ARG A 35 7.35 17.06 0.55
C ARG A 35 5.85 17.26 0.41
N ALA A 36 5.06 16.82 1.39
CA ALA A 36 3.61 16.96 1.35
C ALA A 36 3.18 18.44 1.34
N ASP A 37 3.87 19.29 2.10
CA ASP A 37 3.60 20.74 2.09
C ASP A 37 3.94 21.39 0.76
N SER A 38 5.06 20.95 0.16
CA SER A 38 5.57 21.48 -1.10
C SER A 38 4.78 21.00 -2.31
N MET A 39 4.09 19.86 -2.22
CA MET A 39 3.37 19.24 -3.33
C MET A 39 1.85 19.39 -3.17
N ALA A 40 1.26 20.38 -3.85
CA ALA A 40 -0.19 20.48 -3.94
C ALA A 40 -0.77 19.29 -4.72
N PRO A 41 -1.83 18.62 -4.23
CA PRO A 41 -2.53 17.60 -5.01
C PRO A 41 -3.05 18.17 -6.33
N CYS A 42 -2.93 17.40 -7.42
CA CYS A 42 -3.56 17.76 -8.69
C CYS A 42 -5.09 17.64 -8.55
N PRO A 43 -5.87 18.71 -8.78
CA PRO A 43 -7.32 18.70 -8.54
C PRO A 43 -8.06 17.67 -9.41
N ILE A 44 -7.57 17.40 -10.63
CA ILE A 44 -8.18 16.41 -11.52
C ILE A 44 -7.88 14.99 -11.03
N GLY A 45 -6.66 14.78 -10.51
CA GLY A 45 -6.23 13.48 -10.01
C GLY A 45 -6.84 13.12 -8.67
N SER A 46 -6.93 14.09 -7.75
CA SER A 46 -7.53 13.92 -6.42
C SER A 46 -8.99 13.47 -6.51
N ASP A 47 -9.70 13.99 -7.51
CA ASP A 47 -11.13 13.71 -7.71
C ASP A 47 -11.35 12.48 -8.61
N GLY A 48 -10.27 11.79 -9.01
CA GLY A 48 -10.34 10.58 -9.83
C GLY A 48 -10.73 10.81 -11.29
N MET A 49 -10.69 12.07 -11.78
CA MET A 49 -11.17 12.49 -13.09
C MET A 49 -10.15 12.33 -14.24
N CYS A 50 -9.01 11.69 -13.99
CA CYS A 50 -7.94 11.48 -14.96
C CYS A 50 -7.74 9.98 -15.26
N CYS A 51 -7.75 9.60 -16.55
CA CYS A 51 -7.50 8.24 -16.99
C CYS A 51 -6.19 8.15 -17.79
N LYS A 52 -5.29 7.23 -17.39
CA LYS A 52 -4.01 6.94 -18.07
C LYS A 52 -3.82 5.46 -18.42
N VAL A 53 -4.93 4.74 -18.66
CA VAL A 53 -4.92 3.27 -18.82
C VAL A 53 -4.39 2.79 -20.18
N CYS A 54 -4.44 3.64 -21.21
CA CYS A 54 -4.02 3.28 -22.56
C CYS A 54 -3.28 4.44 -23.23
N SER A 55 -2.64 4.16 -24.37
CA SER A 55 -1.83 5.11 -25.12
C SER A 55 -2.63 6.14 -25.94
N MET A 56 -3.96 6.02 -26.02
CA MET A 56 -4.79 7.07 -26.63
C MET A 56 -4.93 8.28 -25.69
N GLY A 57 -4.90 8.04 -24.38
CA GLY A 57 -4.95 9.10 -23.36
C GLY A 57 -3.61 9.84 -23.19
N PRO A 58 -3.44 10.61 -22.09
CA PRO A 58 -4.33 10.69 -20.94
C PRO A 58 -5.63 11.45 -21.22
N CYS A 59 -6.75 10.95 -20.70
CA CYS A 59 -8.05 11.63 -20.77
C CYS A 59 -8.33 12.39 -19.47
N ARG A 60 -8.85 13.62 -19.56
CA ARG A 60 -9.27 14.46 -18.42
C ARG A 60 -10.76 14.80 -18.55
N LEU A 61 -11.54 14.48 -17.53
CA LEU A 61 -13.01 14.55 -17.54
C LEU A 61 -13.47 15.62 -16.55
N VAL A 62 -13.38 16.89 -16.94
CA VAL A 62 -13.57 18.04 -16.03
C VAL A 62 -14.91 18.75 -16.22
N LYS A 63 -15.67 18.41 -17.27
CA LYS A 63 -17.01 18.93 -17.52
C LYS A 63 -18.03 17.81 -17.49
N GLU A 64 -19.24 18.15 -17.08
CA GLU A 64 -20.37 17.23 -17.10
C GLU A 64 -20.62 16.68 -18.52
N GLY A 65 -20.98 15.40 -18.61
CA GLY A 65 -21.23 14.71 -19.88
C GLY A 65 -19.98 14.39 -20.72
N GLN A 66 -18.77 14.72 -20.27
CA GLN A 66 -17.54 14.32 -20.97
C GLN A 66 -17.30 12.81 -20.91
N THR A 67 -16.67 12.31 -21.95
CA THR A 67 -16.15 10.95 -22.01
C THR A 67 -14.70 10.94 -22.46
N GLY A 68 -13.98 9.86 -22.15
CA GLY A 68 -12.64 9.63 -22.69
C GLY A 68 -12.70 9.31 -24.19
N ILE A 69 -11.55 9.23 -24.84
CA ILE A 69 -11.47 8.91 -26.29
C ILE A 69 -12.19 7.61 -26.64
N CYS A 70 -12.20 6.63 -25.72
CA CYS A 70 -12.90 5.36 -25.89
C CYS A 70 -14.40 5.40 -25.48
N GLY A 71 -14.95 6.54 -25.11
CA GLY A 71 -16.33 6.69 -24.64
C GLY A 71 -16.53 6.43 -23.13
N ALA A 72 -15.48 6.15 -22.37
CA ALA A 72 -15.62 5.94 -20.92
C ALA A 72 -16.05 7.21 -20.19
N THR A 73 -17.11 7.12 -19.38
CA THR A 73 -17.63 8.23 -18.55
C THR A 73 -16.74 8.51 -17.34
N LEU A 74 -17.02 9.60 -16.61
CA LEU A 74 -16.33 9.94 -15.38
C LEU A 74 -16.48 8.84 -14.30
N GLU A 75 -17.68 8.33 -14.09
CA GLU A 75 -17.98 7.27 -13.11
C GLU A 75 -17.19 6.00 -13.44
N THR A 76 -17.11 5.67 -14.73
CA THR A 76 -16.34 4.53 -15.23
C THR A 76 -14.84 4.71 -14.93
N VAL A 77 -14.29 5.90 -15.17
CA VAL A 77 -12.88 6.20 -14.90
C VAL A 77 -12.59 6.18 -13.40
N ALA A 78 -13.42 6.83 -12.59
CA ALA A 78 -13.27 6.85 -11.13
C ALA A 78 -13.31 5.43 -10.54
N ALA A 79 -14.29 4.62 -10.94
CA ALA A 79 -14.41 3.23 -10.50
C ALA A 79 -13.19 2.38 -10.88
N ARG A 80 -12.66 2.52 -12.11
CA ARG A 80 -11.46 1.79 -12.55
C ARG A 80 -10.20 2.22 -11.79
N ASN A 81 -10.06 3.52 -11.53
CA ASN A 81 -8.95 4.05 -10.75
C ASN A 81 -8.96 3.47 -9.33
N PHE A 82 -10.12 3.49 -8.67
CA PHE A 82 -10.30 2.90 -7.34
C PHE A 82 -10.06 1.39 -7.34
N ALA A 83 -10.64 0.66 -8.30
CA ALA A 83 -10.45 -0.79 -8.40
C ALA A 83 -8.97 -1.18 -8.54
N ARG A 84 -8.15 -0.40 -9.25
CA ARG A 84 -6.70 -0.63 -9.33
C ARG A 84 -5.98 -0.35 -8.01
N MET A 85 -6.41 0.64 -7.23
CA MET A 85 -5.86 0.89 -5.89
C MET A 85 -6.13 -0.30 -4.97
N VAL A 86 -7.37 -0.81 -4.98
CA VAL A 86 -7.74 -2.02 -4.22
C VAL A 86 -6.91 -3.21 -4.69
N ALA A 87 -6.82 -3.45 -6.01
CA ALA A 87 -6.05 -4.55 -6.55
C ALA A 87 -4.57 -4.49 -6.15
N ALA A 88 -3.95 -3.31 -6.16
CA ALA A 88 -2.55 -3.15 -5.73
C ALA A 88 -2.37 -3.46 -4.24
N GLY A 89 -3.26 -2.98 -3.36
CA GLY A 89 -3.22 -3.30 -1.93
C GLY A 89 -3.44 -4.79 -1.65
N SER A 90 -4.43 -5.40 -2.30
CA SER A 90 -4.68 -6.85 -2.21
C SER A 90 -3.49 -7.66 -2.71
N ALA A 91 -2.84 -7.24 -3.81
CA ALA A 91 -1.65 -7.91 -4.33
C ALA A 91 -0.48 -7.86 -3.33
N ALA A 92 -0.26 -6.74 -2.64
CA ALA A 92 0.78 -6.63 -1.62
C ALA A 92 0.56 -7.61 -0.46
N HIS A 93 -0.67 -7.71 0.06
CA HIS A 93 -0.99 -8.69 1.11
C HIS A 93 -0.94 -10.14 0.62
N SER A 94 -1.37 -10.39 -0.62
CA SER A 94 -1.28 -11.71 -1.24
C SER A 94 0.17 -12.17 -1.36
N ASP A 95 1.09 -11.29 -1.77
CA ASP A 95 2.50 -11.66 -1.93
C ASP A 95 3.22 -11.83 -0.59
N HIS A 96 2.90 -10.98 0.40
CA HIS A 96 3.36 -11.20 1.77
C HIS A 96 2.90 -12.58 2.30
N GLY A 97 1.62 -12.91 2.15
CA GLY A 97 1.09 -14.22 2.54
C GLY A 97 1.75 -15.38 1.78
N ARG A 98 2.00 -15.22 0.47
CA ARG A 98 2.72 -16.20 -0.34
C ARG A 98 4.16 -16.41 0.16
N GLY A 99 4.87 -15.34 0.51
CA GLY A 99 6.20 -15.43 1.12
C GLY A 99 6.19 -16.26 2.39
N MET A 100 5.22 -16.02 3.29
CA MET A 100 5.07 -16.81 4.52
C MET A 100 4.75 -18.28 4.24
N ALA A 101 3.88 -18.57 3.26
CA ALA A 101 3.55 -19.94 2.89
C ALA A 101 4.76 -20.71 2.34
N TYR A 102 5.58 -20.07 1.50
CA TYR A 102 6.82 -20.67 1.03
C TYR A 102 7.84 -20.85 2.15
N THR A 103 8.00 -19.89 3.05
CA THR A 103 8.89 -20.07 4.22
C THR A 103 8.50 -21.28 5.05
N LEU A 104 7.19 -21.50 5.29
CA LEU A 104 6.72 -22.69 6.00
C LEU A 104 7.02 -23.99 5.23
N LEU A 105 6.83 -23.98 3.91
CA LEU A 105 7.15 -25.12 3.04
C LEU A 105 8.65 -25.45 3.09
N GLU A 106 9.52 -24.47 2.86
CA GLU A 106 10.98 -24.66 2.88
C GLU A 106 11.48 -25.11 4.25
N ALA A 107 10.87 -24.64 5.35
CA ALA A 107 11.18 -25.11 6.70
C ALA A 107 10.75 -26.58 6.88
N ALA A 108 9.54 -26.94 6.44
CA ALA A 108 9.02 -28.31 6.54
C ALA A 108 9.78 -29.31 5.65
N GLU A 109 10.31 -28.88 4.50
CA GLU A 109 11.13 -29.71 3.61
C GLU A 109 12.62 -29.74 4.02
N GLY A 110 13.02 -28.97 5.04
CA GLY A 110 14.39 -28.92 5.55
C GLY A 110 15.36 -28.08 4.71
N HIS A 111 14.85 -27.28 3.77
CA HIS A 111 15.65 -26.35 2.96
C HIS A 111 15.93 -25.03 3.68
N ALA A 112 15.19 -24.71 4.74
CA ALA A 112 15.37 -23.53 5.58
C ALA A 112 15.70 -23.91 7.05
N PRO A 113 16.91 -24.42 7.33
CA PRO A 113 17.24 -25.05 8.63
C PRO A 113 17.25 -24.07 9.81
N ASP A 114 17.32 -22.76 9.58
CA ASP A 114 17.25 -21.73 10.62
C ASP A 114 15.81 -21.43 11.05
N TYR A 115 14.82 -21.96 10.35
CA TYR A 115 13.40 -21.79 10.64
C TYR A 115 12.80 -23.05 11.25
N GLN A 116 11.88 -22.86 12.19
CA GLN A 116 11.13 -23.94 12.83
C GLN A 116 9.71 -23.48 13.17
N VAL A 117 8.79 -24.44 13.25
CA VAL A 117 7.44 -24.19 13.77
C VAL A 117 7.54 -23.93 15.27
N ARG A 118 7.23 -22.69 15.69
CA ARG A 118 7.28 -22.31 17.11
C ARG A 118 5.99 -22.55 17.86
N ASP A 119 4.85 -22.52 17.15
CA ASP A 119 3.52 -22.70 17.72
C ASP A 119 2.82 -23.87 17.04
N LEU A 120 3.03 -25.06 17.59
CA LEU A 120 2.47 -26.29 17.06
C LEU A 120 0.95 -26.34 17.22
N ALA A 121 0.42 -25.90 18.37
CA ALA A 121 -1.01 -25.89 18.62
C ALA A 121 -1.74 -25.03 17.57
N LYS A 122 -1.16 -23.87 17.20
CA LYS A 122 -1.73 -23.03 16.14
C LYS A 122 -1.66 -23.69 14.77
N LEU A 123 -0.55 -24.36 14.44
CA LEU A 123 -0.42 -25.08 13.17
C LEU A 123 -1.51 -26.15 13.03
N GLU A 124 -1.73 -26.95 14.08
CA GLU A 124 -2.74 -28.01 14.11
C GLU A 124 -4.16 -27.45 14.03
N GLU A 125 -4.45 -26.34 14.72
CA GLU A 125 -5.74 -25.65 14.64
C GLU A 125 -6.06 -25.18 13.21
N ILE A 126 -5.09 -24.52 12.55
CA ILE A 126 -5.25 -24.06 11.17
C ILE A 126 -5.38 -25.25 10.20
N ALA A 127 -4.62 -26.32 10.40
CA ALA A 127 -4.76 -27.55 9.63
C ALA A 127 -6.19 -28.11 9.74
N GLY A 128 -6.78 -28.10 10.94
CA GLY A 128 -8.17 -28.46 11.18
C GLY A 128 -9.17 -27.60 10.41
N PHE A 129 -9.00 -26.27 10.39
CA PHE A 129 -9.87 -25.38 9.60
C PHE A 129 -9.76 -25.58 8.07
N LEU A 130 -8.64 -26.15 7.61
CA LEU A 130 -8.38 -26.46 6.21
C LEU A 130 -8.63 -27.92 5.85
N ASP A 131 -9.24 -28.69 6.77
CA ASP A 131 -9.52 -30.13 6.62
C ASP A 131 -8.26 -30.98 6.35
N VAL A 132 -7.10 -30.55 6.84
CA VAL A 132 -5.84 -31.29 6.77
C VAL A 132 -5.71 -32.21 7.97
N LYS A 133 -5.56 -33.52 7.72
CA LYS A 133 -5.37 -34.51 8.78
C LYS A 133 -4.01 -34.34 9.46
N VAL A 134 -4.08 -34.09 10.76
CA VAL A 134 -2.94 -34.09 11.69
C VAL A 134 -2.82 -35.50 12.27
N ASP A 135 -2.21 -36.41 11.51
CA ASP A 135 -1.83 -37.73 12.03
C ASP A 135 -0.54 -37.58 12.88
N GLU A 136 0.03 -38.66 13.44
CA GLU A 136 1.32 -38.66 14.18
C GLU A 136 2.55 -38.34 13.29
N LYS A 137 2.44 -37.37 12.38
CA LYS A 137 3.49 -36.94 11.48
C LYS A 137 4.50 -36.09 12.24
N PRO A 138 5.81 -36.29 12.02
CA PRO A 138 6.82 -35.41 12.58
C PRO A 138 6.63 -33.99 12.04
N VAL A 139 6.82 -33.02 12.92
CA VAL A 139 6.82 -31.57 12.65
C VAL A 139 8.23 -31.13 12.34
#